data_AF-A0A5C0ZWT6-F1
#
_entry.id   AF-A0A5C0ZWT6-F1
#
_cell.length_a   1.000
_cell.length_b   1.000
_cell.length_c   1.000
_cell.angle_alpha   90.00
_cell.angle_beta   90.00
_cell.angle_gamma   90.00
#
_symmetry.space_group_name_H-M   'P 1'
#
loop_
_entity.id
_entity.type
_entity.pdbx_description
1 polymer ?
#
loop_
_entity_poly.entity_id
_entity_poly.type
_entity_poly.pdbx_seq_one_letter_code
_entity_poly.pdbx_strand_id
1 'polypeptide(L)'
;MEASLNGAVVKLHGVIMGEVMRVIMPTDNVHDAVDAVRQHGFAAIEGTQTQAVPFCRRLEEALAPYDDIEPITSFQCVANRGYLYLVVDLNCHDSGSQAFKRRIEQLDAADPGA
;
A
#
# COMPACT_ATOMS: atom_id res chain seq x y z
N MET A 1 24.58 -16.16 37.81
CA MET A 1 23.20 -15.76 37.48
C MET A 1 23.17 -15.54 35.98
N GLU A 2 22.78 -16.58 35.25
CA GLU A 2 22.62 -16.54 33.80
C GLU A 2 21.28 -15.86 33.49
N ALA A 3 21.32 -14.73 32.77
CA ALA A 3 20.14 -14.15 32.16
C ALA A 3 20.02 -14.74 30.75
N SER A 4 19.18 -15.77 30.62
CA SER A 4 18.69 -16.25 29.34
C SER A 4 17.22 -15.86 29.24
N LEU A 5 16.92 -14.92 28.35
CA LEU A 5 15.58 -14.78 27.78
C LEU A 5 15.73 -14.72 26.27
N ASN A 6 15.46 -15.89 25.72
CA ASN A 6 15.17 -16.28 24.35
C ASN A 6 14.95 -15.16 23.34
N GLY A 7 15.65 -15.30 22.22
CA GLY A 7 15.48 -14.54 21.01
C GLY A 7 14.04 -14.57 20.50
N ALA A 8 13.45 -13.38 20.42
CA ALA A 8 12.49 -13.06 19.38
C ALA A 8 13.22 -12.10 18.44
N VAL A 9 13.77 -12.63 17.35
CA VAL A 9 14.21 -11.80 16.22
C VAL A 9 12.93 -11.22 15.63
N VAL A 10 12.56 -10.02 16.07
CA VAL A 10 11.50 -9.25 15.45
C VAL A 10 12.02 -8.91 14.05
N LYS A 11 11.55 -9.63 13.03
CA LYS A 11 11.73 -9.22 11.63
C LYS A 11 11.08 -7.86 11.49
N LEU A 12 11.90 -6.81 11.57
CA LEU A 12 11.50 -5.44 11.23
C LEU A 12 11.30 -5.42 9.71
N HIS A 13 10.12 -5.84 9.25
CA HIS A 13 9.63 -5.46 7.93
C HIS A 13 9.61 -3.92 7.88
N GLY A 14 10.06 -3.36 6.75
CA GLY A 14 10.57 -1.99 6.61
C GLY A 14 9.87 -0.93 7.45
N VAL A 15 10.63 -0.30 8.35
CA VAL A 15 10.15 0.77 9.23
C VAL A 15 10.46 2.13 8.57
N ILE A 16 9.41 2.86 8.18
CA ILE A 16 9.47 4.32 7.99
C ILE A 16 8.39 4.92 8.91
N MET A 17 8.81 5.35 10.10
CA MET A 17 8.07 6.14 11.11
C MET A 17 6.53 6.17 11.02
N GLY A 18 5.87 5.27 11.77
CA GLY A 18 4.43 5.33 12.08
C GLY A 18 3.56 4.48 11.15
N GLU A 19 3.31 3.24 11.56
CA GLU A 19 2.54 2.19 10.86
C GLU A 19 3.17 1.67 9.54
N VAL A 20 3.41 0.35 9.49
CA VAL A 20 4.00 -0.32 8.33
C VAL A 20 2.92 -0.39 7.27
N MET A 21 3.10 0.36 6.18
CA MET A 21 2.28 0.19 4.99
C MET A 21 2.41 -1.26 4.49
N ARG A 22 1.27 -1.92 4.31
CA ARG A 22 1.14 -3.28 3.75
C ARG A 22 0.39 -3.24 2.43
N VAL A 23 0.46 -4.34 1.68
CA VAL A 23 -0.44 -4.53 0.55
C VAL A 23 -1.84 -4.90 1.06
N ILE A 24 -2.86 -4.27 0.48
CA ILE A 24 -4.27 -4.40 0.84
C ILE A 24 -4.91 -5.46 -0.05
N MET A 25 -5.64 -6.40 0.54
CA MET A 25 -6.40 -7.40 -0.17
C MET A 25 -7.79 -6.86 -0.53
N PRO A 26 -8.41 -7.28 -1.64
CA PRO A 26 -9.77 -6.84 -2.00
C PRO A 26 -10.84 -7.29 -0.99
N THR A 27 -10.50 -8.22 -0.09
CA THR A 27 -11.31 -8.68 1.03
C THR A 27 -11.15 -7.85 2.31
N ASP A 28 -10.13 -6.99 2.38
CA ASP A 28 -9.91 -6.09 3.51
C ASP A 28 -10.97 -4.98 3.55
N ASN A 29 -10.99 -4.21 4.63
CA ASN A 29 -11.90 -3.08 4.75
C ASN A 29 -11.42 -1.91 3.87
N VAL A 30 -12.33 -1.30 3.12
CA VAL A 30 -12.03 -0.12 2.31
C VAL A 30 -11.50 1.05 3.15
N HIS A 31 -11.88 1.13 4.43
CA HIS A 31 -11.39 2.15 5.35
C HIS A 31 -9.90 2.03 5.66
N ASP A 32 -9.35 0.81 5.69
CA ASP A 32 -7.90 0.59 5.85
C ASP A 32 -7.13 1.20 4.67
N ALA A 33 -7.73 1.11 3.47
CA ALA A 33 -7.17 1.70 2.26
C ALA A 33 -7.33 3.22 2.22
N VAL A 34 -8.44 3.76 2.73
CA VAL A 34 -8.62 5.22 2.91
C VAL A 34 -7.54 5.76 3.84
N ASP A 35 -7.32 5.12 4.99
CA ASP A 35 -6.30 5.54 5.94
C ASP A 35 -4.90 5.48 5.32
N ALA A 36 -4.58 4.43 4.55
CA ALA A 36 -3.32 4.34 3.83
C ALA A 36 -3.12 5.52 2.85
N VAL A 37 -4.15 5.89 2.07
CA VAL A 37 -4.08 7.05 1.17
C VAL A 37 -3.88 8.35 1.97
N ARG A 38 -4.62 8.54 3.06
CA ARG A 38 -4.52 9.76 3.88
C ARG A 38 -3.19 9.92 4.61
N GLN A 39 -2.57 8.81 5.02
CA GLN A 39 -1.31 8.82 5.77
C GLN A 39 -0.08 8.81 4.87
N HIS A 40 -0.14 8.11 3.74
CA HIS A 40 1.02 7.84 2.90
C HIS A 40 0.91 8.43 1.50
N GLY A 41 -0.25 8.96 1.12
CA GLY A 41 -0.55 9.48 -0.22
C GLY A 41 -0.85 8.40 -1.25
N PHE A 42 -0.92 7.12 -0.86
CA PHE A 42 -1.34 6.04 -1.75
C PHE A 42 -1.78 4.79 -0.98
N ALA A 43 -2.52 3.91 -1.67
CA ALA A 43 -2.81 2.55 -1.25
C ALA A 43 -2.36 1.58 -2.34
N ALA A 44 -1.78 0.44 -1.95
CA ALA A 44 -1.43 -0.64 -2.86
C ALA A 44 -2.36 -1.83 -2.63
N ILE A 45 -2.98 -2.31 -3.70
CA ILE A 45 -4.04 -3.31 -3.69
C ILE A 45 -3.59 -4.52 -4.51
N GLU A 46 -3.64 -5.69 -3.89
CA GLU A 46 -3.40 -6.97 -4.54
C GLU A 46 -4.65 -7.47 -5.26
N GLY A 47 -4.44 -8.35 -6.25
CA GLY A 47 -5.51 -9.16 -6.82
C GLY A 47 -5.69 -8.91 -8.31
N THR A 48 -6.59 -9.68 -8.88
CA THR A 48 -6.88 -9.61 -10.31
C THR A 48 -7.63 -8.33 -10.67
N GLN A 49 -7.57 -7.92 -11.94
CA GLN A 49 -8.35 -6.79 -12.45
C GLN A 49 -9.83 -6.84 -12.03
N THR A 50 -10.45 -8.03 -12.07
CA THR A 50 -11.86 -8.24 -11.73
C THR A 50 -12.17 -7.96 -10.26
N GLN A 51 -11.19 -8.07 -9.37
CA GLN A 51 -11.36 -7.86 -7.92
C GLN A 51 -10.84 -6.49 -7.49
N ALA A 52 -9.63 -6.14 -7.90
CA ALA A 52 -8.95 -4.93 -7.48
C ALA A 52 -9.55 -3.67 -8.09
N VAL A 53 -9.96 -3.66 -9.36
CA VAL A 53 -10.53 -2.45 -9.98
C VAL A 53 -11.85 -2.02 -9.31
N PRO A 54 -12.82 -2.92 -9.04
CA PRO A 54 -13.99 -2.56 -8.25
C PRO A 54 -13.65 -2.06 -6.84
N PHE A 55 -12.62 -2.61 -6.20
CA PHE A 55 -12.15 -2.14 -4.90
C PHE A 55 -11.56 -0.72 -5.00
N CYS A 56 -10.70 -0.45 -5.98
CA CYS A 56 -10.15 0.89 -6.23
C CYS A 56 -11.25 1.93 -6.46
N ARG A 57 -12.31 1.58 -7.21
CA ARG A 57 -13.46 2.48 -7.40
C ARG A 57 -14.18 2.81 -6.10
N ARG A 58 -14.42 1.80 -5.25
CA ARG A 58 -15.02 2.01 -3.92
C ARG A 58 -14.13 2.88 -3.04
N LEU A 59 -12.82 2.74 -3.17
CA LEU A 59 -11.85 3.57 -2.47
C LEU A 59 -11.90 5.03 -2.96
N GLU A 60 -11.90 5.26 -4.27
CA GLU A 60 -12.09 6.60 -4.84
C GLU A 60 -13.40 7.25 -4.38
N GLU A 61 -14.51 6.50 -4.38
CA GLU A 61 -15.80 6.97 -3.86
C GLU A 61 -15.74 7.29 -2.35
N ALA A 62 -15.02 6.50 -1.57
CA ALA A 62 -14.82 6.73 -0.14
C ALA A 62 -13.91 7.94 0.15
N LEU A 63 -13.06 8.31 -0.81
CA LEU A 63 -12.18 9.48 -0.74
C LEU A 63 -12.86 10.77 -1.22
N ALA A 64 -13.98 10.67 -1.93
CA ALA A 64 -14.71 11.83 -2.46
C ALA A 64 -15.06 12.93 -1.42
N PRO A 65 -15.30 12.64 -0.13
CA PRO A 65 -15.54 13.68 0.87
C PRO A 65 -14.30 14.50 1.28
N TYR A 66 -13.10 14.12 0.85
CA TYR A 66 -11.85 14.81 1.19
C TYR A 66 -11.41 15.70 0.03
N ASP A 67 -11.65 17.01 0.15
CA ASP A 67 -11.35 17.99 -0.91
C ASP A 67 -9.85 18.18 -1.18
N ASP A 68 -8.97 17.73 -0.27
CA ASP A 68 -7.52 17.84 -0.35
C ASP A 68 -6.83 16.63 -0.99
N ILE A 69 -7.60 15.62 -1.42
CA ILE A 69 -7.08 14.40 -2.02
C ILE A 69 -7.52 14.36 -3.49
N GLU A 70 -6.56 14.15 -4.40
CA GLU A 70 -6.82 13.95 -5.82
C GLU A 70 -6.48 12.49 -6.19
N PRO A 71 -7.39 11.53 -5.92
CA PRO A 71 -7.09 10.11 -6.10
C PRO A 71 -7.14 9.71 -7.58
N ILE A 72 -6.13 8.95 -8.01
CA ILE A 72 -6.16 8.26 -9.30
C ILE A 72 -5.86 6.77 -9.15
N THR A 73 -6.58 5.95 -9.90
CA THR A 73 -6.24 4.54 -10.07
C THR A 73 -5.11 4.37 -11.09
N SER A 74 -4.07 3.64 -10.71
CA SER A 74 -3.00 3.18 -11.60
C SER A 74 -2.61 1.73 -11.29
N PHE A 75 -1.61 1.22 -11.99
CA PHE A 75 -1.04 -0.10 -11.70
C PHE A 75 0.47 -0.08 -11.93
N GLN A 76 1.17 -0.98 -11.27
CA GLN A 76 2.60 -1.17 -11.45
C GLN A 76 2.95 -2.65 -11.42
N CYS A 77 3.79 -3.09 -12.36
CA CYS A 77 4.39 -4.42 -12.30
C CYS A 77 5.44 -4.47 -11.18
N VAL A 78 5.40 -5.52 -10.37
CA VAL A 78 6.30 -5.73 -9.22
C VAL A 78 6.87 -7.15 -9.24
N ALA A 79 7.99 -7.37 -8.57
CA ALA A 79 8.76 -8.60 -8.71
C ALA A 79 8.09 -9.82 -8.06
N ASN A 80 7.50 -9.67 -6.87
CA ASN A 80 7.00 -10.81 -6.11
C ASN A 80 5.56 -11.18 -6.47
N ARG A 81 4.70 -10.18 -6.74
CA ARG A 81 3.28 -10.40 -7.08
C ARG A 81 2.93 -10.30 -8.57
N GLY A 82 3.89 -9.92 -9.41
CA GLY A 82 3.67 -9.63 -10.82
C GLY A 82 3.12 -8.22 -11.07
N TYR A 83 2.03 -7.83 -10.42
CA TYR A 83 1.51 -6.46 -10.44
C TYR A 83 0.69 -6.09 -9.20
N LEU A 84 0.63 -4.78 -8.92
CA LEU A 84 -0.21 -4.17 -7.90
C LEU A 84 -1.08 -3.08 -8.54
N TYR A 85 -2.34 -3.01 -8.10
CA TYR A 85 -3.19 -1.85 -8.36
C TYR A 85 -2.93 -0.79 -7.31
N LEU A 86 -2.98 0.47 -7.70
CA LEU A 86 -2.66 1.59 -6.83
C LEU A 86 -3.81 2.59 -6.89
N VAL A 87 -4.17 3.15 -5.74
CA VAL A 87 -4.87 4.44 -5.69
C VAL A 87 -3.90 5.45 -5.11
N VAL A 88 -3.59 6.49 -5.89
CA VAL A 88 -2.52 7.46 -5.60
C VAL A 88 -3.13 8.84 -5.50
N ASP A 89 -2.83 9.56 -4.42
CA ASP A 89 -3.14 10.97 -4.30
C ASP A 89 -2.10 11.79 -5.08
N LEU A 90 -2.53 12.45 -6.15
CA LEU A 90 -1.67 13.27 -7.01
C LEU A 90 -1.12 14.51 -6.31
N ASN A 91 -1.76 14.98 -5.23
CA ASN A 91 -1.23 16.07 -4.40
C ASN A 91 0.02 15.63 -3.63
N CYS A 92 0.17 14.32 -3.36
CA CYS A 92 1.29 13.75 -2.63
C CYS A 92 2.36 13.13 -3.54
N HIS A 93 1.96 12.40 -4.59
CA HIS A 93 2.87 11.66 -5.45
C HIS A 93 2.53 11.77 -6.93
N ASP A 94 3.56 11.93 -7.75
CA ASP A 94 3.45 11.66 -9.18
C ASP A 94 3.56 10.15 -9.43
N SER A 95 2.43 9.53 -9.80
CA SER A 95 2.31 8.11 -10.11
C SER A 95 3.26 7.63 -11.22
N GLY A 96 3.71 8.52 -12.12
CA GLY A 96 4.65 8.20 -13.19
C GLY A 96 6.12 8.22 -12.76
N SER A 97 6.42 8.86 -11.62
CA SER A 97 7.78 9.16 -11.19
C SER A 97 8.58 7.90 -10.82
N GLN A 98 9.89 7.92 -11.11
CA GLN A 98 10.77 6.80 -10.73
C GLN A 98 10.89 6.63 -9.22
N ALA A 99 10.81 7.72 -8.46
CA ALA A 99 10.87 7.68 -7.01
C ALA A 99 9.67 6.92 -6.42
N PHE A 100 8.46 7.23 -6.92
CA PHE A 100 7.26 6.53 -6.51
C PHE A 100 7.32 5.04 -6.89
N LYS A 101 7.74 4.73 -8.12
CA LYS A 101 7.91 3.34 -8.57
C LYS A 101 8.83 2.51 -7.68
N ARG A 102 9.97 3.07 -7.29
CA ARG A 102 10.90 2.40 -6.35
C ARG A 102 10.27 2.19 -4.98
N ARG A 103 9.40 3.09 -4.53
CA ARG A 103 8.70 2.94 -3.25
C ARG A 103 7.72 1.75 -3.29
N ILE A 104 7.03 1.55 -4.42
CA ILE A 104 6.17 0.38 -4.63
C ILE A 104 6.99 -0.91 -4.69
N GLU A 105 8.15 -0.90 -5.36
CA GLU A 105 9.06 -2.06 -5.37
C GLU A 105 9.59 -2.40 -3.98
N GLN A 106 9.92 -1.39 -3.18
CA GLN A 106 10.35 -1.58 -1.78
C GLN A 106 9.22 -2.14 -0.92
N LEU A 107 7.98 -1.67 -1.12
CA LEU A 107 6.79 -2.21 -0.44
C LEU A 107 6.60 -3.69 -0.80
N ASP A 108 6.63 -4.03 -2.08
CA ASP A 108 6.50 -5.41 -2.55
C ASP A 108 7.64 -6.31 -2.03
N ALA A 109 8.87 -5.80 -1.92
CA ALA A 109 9.98 -6.56 -1.34
C ALA A 109 9.88 -6.73 0.18
N ALA A 110 9.31 -5.74 0.89
CA ALA A 110 9.16 -5.75 2.34
C ALA A 110 7.96 -6.58 2.81
N ASP A 111 6.93 -6.68 1.99
CA ASP A 111 5.77 -7.53 2.20
C ASP A 111 5.60 -8.36 0.93
N PRO A 112 6.31 -9.49 0.74
CA PRO A 112 6.31 -10.23 -0.53
C PRO A 112 5.03 -11.00 -0.86
N GLY A 113 4.03 -10.96 0.05
CA GLY A 113 2.86 -11.82 -0.06
C GLY A 113 3.16 -13.23 0.45
N ALA A 114 2.11 -14.00 0.70
CA ALA A 114 2.21 -15.38 1.18
C ALA A 114 2.32 -16.38 0.02
#